data_AF-A0AAN6NKH9-F1
#
_entry.id   AF-A0AAN6NKH9-F1
#
_cell.length_a   1.000
_cell.length_b   1.000
_cell.length_c   1.000
_cell.angle_alpha   90.00
_cell.angle_beta   90.00
_cell.angle_gamma   90.00
#
_symmetry.space_group_name_H-M   'P 1'
#
loop_
_entity.id
_entity.type
_entity.pdbx_description
1 polymer ?
#
loop_
_entity_poly.entity_id
_entity_poly.type
_entity_poly.pdbx_seq_one_letter_code
_entity_poly.pdbx_strand_id
1 'polypeptide(L)'
;MNPQYPIPWEARAAKKREDTLAKIPVEWRLSSADLELASKQRDLTGPFIERFLEPEVVDIVKTDSVPLVNDIRAADQNKKNNCLLEIFFDAAIKRAEELDEYLRVNGKPVGPLHGLPISLKDQCHVKGVDTTMGYVGWIGGNLGITDPTKTHQVESRITKELLACGA
;
A
#
# COMPACT_ATOMS: atom_id res chain seq x y z
N MET A 1 26.20 -14.63 19.85
CA MET A 1 25.18 -14.49 18.78
C MET A 1 24.19 -15.63 18.93
N ASN A 2 22.88 -15.36 18.84
CA ASN A 2 21.86 -16.41 18.92
C ASN A 2 21.93 -17.26 17.64
N PRO A 3 22.22 -18.57 17.71
CA PRO A 3 22.35 -19.42 16.53
C PRO A 3 21.07 -19.51 15.68
N GLN A 4 19.92 -19.09 16.23
CA GLN A 4 18.64 -19.05 15.53
C GLN A 4 18.47 -17.83 14.59
N TYR A 5 19.25 -16.76 14.77
CA TYR A 5 19.18 -15.55 13.95
C TYR A 5 20.60 -15.04 13.64
N PRO A 6 21.22 -15.51 12.55
CA PRO A 6 22.62 -15.20 12.23
C PRO A 6 22.86 -13.73 11.84
N ILE A 7 21.79 -12.99 11.50
CA ILE A 7 21.82 -11.58 11.13
C ILE A 7 21.21 -10.74 12.28
N PRO A 8 21.89 -9.67 12.74
CA PRO A 8 21.31 -8.72 13.69
C PRO A 8 19.97 -8.15 13.21
N TRP A 9 19.04 -7.93 14.14
CA TRP A 9 17.69 -7.46 13.78
C TRP A 9 17.74 -6.06 13.13
N GLU A 10 18.73 -5.25 13.50
CA GLU A 10 18.98 -3.92 12.94
C GLU A 10 19.24 -4.00 11.44
N ALA A 11 20.05 -4.97 11.01
CA ALA A 11 20.38 -5.20 9.61
C ALA A 11 19.17 -5.72 8.82
N ARG A 12 18.36 -6.62 9.42
CA ARG A 12 17.10 -7.08 8.81
C ARG A 12 16.11 -5.92 8.62
N ALA A 13 15.93 -5.09 9.64
CA ALA A 13 15.06 -3.94 9.59
C ALA A 13 15.56 -2.88 8.60
N ALA A 14 16.87 -2.63 8.55
CA ALA A 14 17.48 -1.70 7.59
C ALA A 14 17.26 -2.15 6.15
N LYS A 15 17.55 -3.43 5.86
CA LYS A 15 17.30 -4.00 4.54
C LYS A 15 15.81 -3.93 4.15
N LYS A 16 14.90 -4.25 5.07
CA LYS A 16 13.46 -4.17 4.78
C LYS A 16 13.02 -2.73 4.44
N ARG A 17 13.48 -1.74 5.20
CA ARG A 17 13.21 -0.32 4.92
C ARG A 17 13.77 0.09 3.56
N GLU A 18 14.97 -0.34 3.22
CA GLU A 18 15.60 -0.08 1.93
C GLU A 18 14.80 -0.71 0.78
N ASP A 19 14.44 -1.99 0.90
CA ASP A 19 13.64 -2.73 -0.09
C ASP A 19 12.26 -2.06 -0.29
N THR A 20 11.58 -1.65 0.79
CA THR A 20 10.32 -0.92 0.70
C THR A 20 10.50 0.46 0.07
N LEU A 21 11.56 1.20 0.42
CA LEU A 21 11.85 2.52 -0.14
C LEU A 21 12.21 2.44 -1.63
N ALA A 22 12.91 1.39 -2.06
CA ALA A 22 13.29 1.15 -3.44
C ALA A 22 12.07 0.99 -4.36
N LYS A 23 10.95 0.46 -3.84
CA LYS A 23 9.67 0.35 -4.56
C LYS A 23 8.97 1.70 -4.78
N ILE A 24 9.44 2.78 -4.16
CA ILE A 24 8.87 4.11 -4.29
C ILE A 24 9.73 4.93 -5.27
N PRO A 25 9.16 5.44 -6.38
CA PRO A 25 9.85 6.34 -7.30
C PRO A 25 10.51 7.52 -6.59
N VAL A 26 11.68 7.96 -7.07
CA VAL A 26 12.50 8.97 -6.37
C VAL A 26 11.76 10.31 -6.31
N GLU A 27 11.06 10.68 -7.36
CA GLU A 27 10.21 11.85 -7.50
C GLU A 27 9.01 11.86 -6.53
N TRP A 28 8.65 10.72 -5.97
CA TRP A 28 7.60 10.59 -4.94
C TRP A 28 8.16 10.63 -3.52
N ARG A 29 9.48 10.77 -3.35
CA ARG A 29 10.12 10.81 -2.03
C ARG A 29 10.15 12.24 -1.50
N LEU A 30 9.77 12.39 -0.22
CA LEU A 30 9.93 13.64 0.53
C LEU A 30 11.41 14.05 0.56
N SER A 31 11.65 15.35 0.43
CA SER A 31 13.00 15.90 0.59
C SER A 31 13.46 15.77 2.04
N SER A 32 14.77 15.88 2.28
CA SER A 32 15.30 15.91 3.65
C SER A 32 14.70 17.03 4.49
N ALA A 33 14.39 18.18 3.87
CA ALA A 33 13.74 19.30 4.54
C ALA A 33 12.29 18.98 4.94
N ASP A 34 11.54 18.28 4.08
CA ASP A 34 10.18 17.85 4.38
C ASP A 34 10.14 16.80 5.49
N LEU A 35 11.13 15.89 5.53
CA LEU A 35 11.27 14.89 6.60
C LEU A 35 11.57 15.54 7.96
N GLU A 36 12.48 16.53 7.98
CA GLU A 36 12.79 17.35 9.16
C GLU A 36 11.59 18.16 9.65
N LEU A 37 10.73 18.61 8.74
CA LEU A 37 9.50 19.29 9.09
C LEU A 37 8.47 18.31 9.65
N ALA A 38 8.31 17.15 9.01
CA ALA A 38 7.38 16.10 9.44
C ALA A 38 7.71 15.60 10.85
N SER A 39 9.00 15.41 11.17
CA SER A 39 9.42 14.91 12.49
C SER A 39 9.10 15.86 13.65
N LYS A 40 8.81 17.13 13.36
CA LYS A 40 8.45 18.15 14.36
C LYS A 40 6.93 18.29 14.54
N GLN A 41 6.14 17.54 13.78
CA GLN A 41 4.68 17.62 13.80
C GLN A 41 4.09 16.30 14.29
N ARG A 42 3.06 16.40 15.14
CA ARG A 42 2.31 15.24 15.61
C ARG A 42 1.25 14.80 14.61
N ASP A 43 0.69 15.76 13.89
CA ASP A 43 -0.33 15.55 12.88
C ASP A 43 0.25 15.94 11.52
N LEU A 44 0.31 14.97 10.62
CA LEU A 44 0.75 15.17 9.24
C LEU A 44 -0.44 15.27 8.28
N THR A 45 -1.67 15.13 8.78
CA THR A 45 -2.88 15.26 7.97
C THR A 45 -3.17 16.74 7.68
N GLY A 46 -3.96 16.99 6.63
CA GLY A 46 -4.34 18.34 6.22
C GLY A 46 -3.15 19.15 5.69
N PRO A 47 -2.83 20.34 6.25
CA PRO A 47 -1.90 21.30 5.63
C PRO A 47 -0.51 20.75 5.26
N PHE A 48 -0.02 19.75 6.01
CA PHE A 48 1.27 19.13 5.72
C PHE A 48 1.23 18.22 4.48
N ILE A 49 0.17 17.45 4.26
CA ILE A 49 0.02 16.61 3.05
C ILE A 49 -0.42 17.48 1.86
N GLU A 50 -1.30 18.45 2.09
CA GLU A 50 -1.91 19.29 1.04
C GLU A 50 -0.88 20.05 0.20
N ARG A 51 0.28 20.45 0.76
CA ARG A 51 1.37 21.09 0.01
C ARG A 51 1.99 20.20 -1.08
N PHE A 52 1.75 18.91 -1.05
CA PHE A 52 2.25 17.95 -2.04
C PHE A 52 1.18 17.57 -3.07
N LEU A 53 -0.01 18.15 -2.97
CA LEU A 53 -1.15 17.86 -3.82
C LEU A 53 -1.50 19.09 -4.65
N GLU A 54 -2.00 18.86 -5.86
CA GLU A 54 -2.60 19.92 -6.66
C GLU A 54 -3.89 20.42 -5.98
N PRO A 55 -4.26 21.70 -6.13
CA PRO A 55 -5.45 22.27 -5.49
C PRO A 55 -6.74 21.45 -5.76
N GLU A 56 -6.92 20.98 -6.99
CA GLU A 56 -8.06 20.13 -7.38
C GLU A 56 -8.07 18.80 -6.62
N VAL A 57 -6.89 18.20 -6.38
CA VAL A 57 -6.76 16.96 -5.59
C VAL A 57 -7.06 17.23 -4.11
N VAL A 58 -6.66 18.39 -3.57
CA VAL A 58 -7.03 18.80 -2.21
C VAL A 58 -8.54 18.91 -2.06
N ASP A 59 -9.22 19.48 -3.05
CA ASP A 59 -10.68 19.60 -3.05
C ASP A 59 -11.35 18.21 -3.08
N ILE A 60 -10.85 17.28 -3.90
CA ILE A 60 -11.32 15.88 -3.93
C ILE A 60 -11.12 15.21 -2.57
N VAL A 61 -9.93 15.29 -1.97
CA VAL A 61 -9.62 14.62 -0.69
C VAL A 61 -10.42 15.20 0.48
N LYS A 62 -10.81 16.47 0.41
CA LYS A 62 -11.66 17.14 1.42
C LYS A 62 -13.17 16.96 1.18
N THR A 63 -13.56 16.52 -0.01
CA THR A 63 -14.96 16.30 -0.35
C THR A 63 -15.48 15.09 0.43
N ASP A 64 -16.61 15.28 1.10
CA ASP A 64 -17.22 14.22 1.89
C ASP A 64 -17.57 13.02 0.99
N SER A 65 -17.53 11.82 1.56
CA SER A 65 -17.71 10.55 0.86
C SER A 65 -19.01 10.47 0.02
N VAL A 66 -20.04 11.23 0.40
CA VAL A 66 -21.32 11.27 -0.30
C VAL A 66 -21.24 12.05 -1.63
N PRO A 67 -20.77 13.31 -1.67
CA PRO A 67 -20.53 14.02 -2.93
C PRO A 67 -19.41 13.39 -3.78
N LEU A 68 -18.39 12.79 -3.17
CA LEU A 68 -17.25 12.18 -3.87
C LEU A 68 -17.66 11.06 -4.84
N VAL A 69 -18.69 10.26 -4.50
CA VAL A 69 -19.18 9.14 -5.35
C VAL A 69 -19.69 9.64 -6.71
N ASN A 70 -20.08 10.91 -6.82
CA ASN A 70 -20.51 11.49 -8.10
C ASN A 70 -19.35 11.99 -8.97
N ASP A 71 -18.17 12.25 -8.37
CA ASP A 71 -17.09 13.03 -9.00
C ASP A 71 -15.81 12.23 -9.30
N ILE A 72 -15.71 10.94 -8.93
CA ILE A 72 -14.48 10.16 -9.17
C ILE A 72 -14.39 9.72 -10.65
N ARG A 73 -13.91 10.66 -11.48
CA ARG A 73 -13.02 10.43 -12.62
C ARG A 73 -11.91 11.48 -12.51
N ALA A 74 -10.67 11.01 -12.36
CA ALA A 74 -9.43 11.77 -12.22
C ALA A 74 -9.10 12.23 -10.80
N ALA A 75 -8.23 11.48 -10.13
CA ALA A 75 -7.27 12.01 -9.17
C ALA A 75 -6.07 11.06 -9.11
N ASP A 76 -4.96 11.49 -9.70
CA ASP A 76 -3.67 10.86 -9.55
C ASP A 76 -2.84 11.68 -8.56
N GLN A 77 -1.93 11.00 -7.83
CA GLN A 77 -1.02 11.49 -6.79
C GLN A 77 -1.50 11.47 -5.32
N ASN A 78 -1.08 10.42 -4.61
CA ASN A 78 -0.98 10.39 -3.15
C ASN A 78 0.52 10.32 -2.75
N LYS A 79 1.06 11.36 -2.09
CA LYS A 79 2.42 11.34 -1.52
C LYS A 79 2.41 11.21 0.01
N LYS A 80 3.00 10.09 0.45
CA LYS A 80 3.66 9.72 1.71
C LYS A 80 3.08 10.13 3.07
N ASN A 81 2.71 9.08 3.81
CA ASN A 81 2.98 8.86 5.23
C ASN A 81 3.76 7.51 5.39
N ASN A 82 4.48 7.28 6.49
CA ASN A 82 5.23 6.03 6.73
C ASN A 82 4.30 4.88 7.18
N CYS A 83 3.15 4.70 6.53
CA CYS A 83 2.14 3.70 6.92
C CYS A 83 2.20 2.39 6.12
N LEU A 84 3.03 2.33 5.08
CA LEU A 84 3.08 1.21 4.14
C LEU A 84 4.25 0.28 4.47
N LEU A 85 3.95 -1.01 4.63
CA LEU A 85 4.96 -2.06 4.80
C LEU A 85 5.26 -2.75 3.47
N GLU A 86 4.23 -3.26 2.80
CA GLU A 86 4.32 -3.89 1.49
C GLU A 86 3.63 -3.05 0.41
N ILE A 87 4.38 -2.78 -0.66
CA ILE A 87 3.93 -2.01 -1.81
C ILE A 87 4.09 -2.90 -3.05
N PHE A 88 3.06 -2.95 -3.89
CA PHE A 88 3.03 -3.74 -5.12
C PHE A 88 2.32 -2.98 -6.25
N PHE A 89 2.85 -1.80 -6.60
CA PHE A 89 2.29 -0.92 -7.64
C PHE A 89 2.07 -1.64 -8.97
N ASP A 90 3.02 -2.46 -9.42
CA ASP A 90 2.90 -3.19 -10.69
C ASP A 90 1.66 -4.11 -10.71
N ALA A 91 1.39 -4.80 -9.60
CA ALA A 91 0.21 -5.66 -9.49
C ALA A 91 -1.08 -4.84 -9.45
N ALA A 92 -1.07 -3.68 -8.78
CA ALA A 92 -2.22 -2.77 -8.71
C ALA A 92 -2.52 -2.14 -10.08
N ILE A 93 -1.51 -1.69 -10.82
CA ILE A 93 -1.66 -1.12 -12.17
C ILE A 93 -2.17 -2.18 -13.13
N LYS A 94 -1.56 -3.37 -13.14
CA LYS A 94 -2.03 -4.49 -13.97
C LYS A 94 -3.49 -4.83 -13.67
N ARG A 95 -3.88 -4.83 -12.40
CA ARG A 95 -5.27 -5.06 -12.00
C ARG A 95 -6.21 -3.98 -12.52
N ALA A 96 -5.81 -2.71 -12.47
CA ALA A 96 -6.60 -1.62 -13.05
C ALA A 96 -6.80 -1.80 -14.56
N GLU A 97 -5.74 -2.16 -15.30
CA GLU A 97 -5.82 -2.45 -16.74
C GLU A 97 -6.78 -3.61 -17.05
N GLU A 98 -6.74 -4.68 -16.26
CA GLU A 98 -7.65 -5.82 -16.39
C GLU A 98 -9.12 -5.42 -16.15
N LEU A 99 -9.37 -4.52 -15.21
CA LEU A 99 -10.70 -4.03 -14.87
C LEU A 99 -11.25 -3.09 -15.96
N ASP A 100 -10.41 -2.19 -16.47
CA ASP A 100 -10.75 -1.31 -17.59
C ASP A 100 -11.10 -2.11 -18.84
N GLU A 101 -10.29 -3.12 -19.18
CA GLU A 101 -10.56 -4.03 -20.30
C GLU A 101 -11.85 -4.82 -20.09
N TYR A 102 -12.08 -5.34 -18.88
CA TYR A 102 -13.32 -6.03 -18.55
C TYR A 102 -14.53 -5.12 -18.75
N LEU A 103 -14.49 -3.88 -18.27
CA LEU A 103 -15.57 -2.92 -18.43
C LEU A 103 -15.82 -2.59 -19.90
N ARG A 104 -14.75 -2.40 -20.68
CA ARG A 104 -14.81 -2.12 -22.13
C ARG A 104 -15.48 -3.27 -22.89
N VAL A 105 -15.14 -4.51 -22.59
CA VAL A 105 -15.65 -5.70 -23.29
C VAL A 105 -17.06 -6.09 -22.84
N ASN A 106 -17.35 -6.02 -21.53
CA ASN A 106 -18.60 -6.53 -20.96
C ASN A 106 -19.68 -5.45 -20.79
N GLY A 107 -19.31 -4.17 -20.87
CA GLY A 107 -20.24 -3.04 -20.69
C GLY A 107 -20.80 -2.90 -19.28
N LYS A 108 -20.23 -3.63 -18.30
CA LYS A 108 -20.65 -3.60 -16.89
C LYS A 108 -19.45 -3.85 -15.96
N PRO A 109 -19.46 -3.30 -14.74
CA PRO A 109 -18.40 -3.55 -13.76
C PRO A 109 -18.37 -5.03 -13.33
N VAL A 110 -17.21 -5.46 -12.83
CA VAL A 110 -17.02 -6.80 -12.21
C VAL A 110 -17.89 -6.95 -10.96
N GLY A 111 -17.99 -5.89 -10.16
CA GLY A 111 -18.73 -5.89 -8.91
C GLY A 111 -18.82 -4.48 -8.30
N PRO A 112 -19.33 -4.37 -7.06
CA PRO A 112 -19.60 -3.08 -6.43
C PRO A 112 -18.35 -2.26 -6.09
N LEU A 113 -17.16 -2.89 -6.05
CA LEU A 113 -15.88 -2.23 -5.76
C LEU A 113 -15.00 -2.10 -7.01
N HIS A 114 -15.58 -2.20 -8.20
CA HIS A 114 -14.84 -2.21 -9.46
C HIS A 114 -13.88 -1.01 -9.59
N GLY A 115 -12.59 -1.29 -9.62
CA GLY A 115 -11.53 -0.29 -9.80
C GLY A 115 -11.19 0.51 -8.55
N LEU A 116 -11.79 0.19 -7.40
CA LEU A 116 -11.52 0.91 -6.16
C LEU A 116 -10.18 0.46 -5.55
N PRO A 117 -9.17 1.33 -5.41
CA PRO A 117 -7.91 0.96 -4.78
C PRO A 117 -8.09 0.73 -3.29
N ILE A 118 -7.62 -0.41 -2.77
CA ILE A 118 -7.73 -0.76 -1.35
C ILE A 118 -6.35 -1.09 -0.78
N SER A 119 -6.04 -0.50 0.37
CA SER A 119 -4.91 -0.92 1.20
C SER A 119 -5.41 -1.78 2.36
N LEU A 120 -4.61 -2.78 2.75
CA LEU A 120 -4.92 -3.66 3.86
C LEU A 120 -3.88 -3.48 4.96
N LYS A 121 -4.33 -3.57 6.22
CA LYS A 121 -3.40 -3.72 7.34
C LYS A 121 -2.62 -5.03 7.16
N ASP A 122 -1.34 -5.01 7.52
CA ASP A 122 -0.38 -6.13 7.43
C ASP A 122 -0.73 -7.37 8.30
N GLN A 123 -1.96 -7.46 8.78
CA GLN A 123 -2.55 -8.66 9.39
C GLN A 123 -3.33 -9.49 8.36
N CYS A 124 -3.65 -8.93 7.19
CA CYS A 124 -4.31 -9.62 6.11
C CYS A 124 -3.27 -10.25 5.19
N HIS A 125 -3.32 -11.57 5.02
CA HIS A 125 -2.42 -12.26 4.12
C HIS A 125 -2.81 -11.95 2.68
N VAL A 126 -1.84 -11.43 1.93
CA VAL A 126 -1.89 -11.28 0.48
C VAL A 126 -0.93 -12.30 -0.10
N LYS A 127 -1.40 -13.11 -1.05
CA LYS A 127 -0.55 -14.15 -1.65
C LYS A 127 0.65 -13.53 -2.35
N GLY A 128 1.83 -14.12 -2.20
CA GLY A 128 3.07 -13.62 -2.81
C GLY A 128 3.74 -12.47 -2.03
N VAL A 129 3.17 -12.04 -0.91
CA VAL A 129 3.60 -10.86 -0.16
C VAL A 129 3.86 -11.21 1.31
N ASP A 130 4.88 -10.58 1.91
CA ASP A 130 5.20 -10.72 3.33
C ASP A 130 3.98 -10.33 4.21
N THR A 131 3.85 -10.98 5.37
CA THR A 131 2.90 -10.57 6.41
C THR A 131 3.65 -10.53 7.74
N THR A 132 4.17 -9.37 8.09
CA THR A 132 5.13 -9.20 9.19
C THR A 132 4.48 -8.74 10.48
N MET A 133 3.28 -8.16 10.41
CA MET A 133 2.63 -7.43 11.49
C MET A 133 3.52 -6.37 12.17
N GLY A 134 4.55 -5.87 11.48
CA GLY A 134 5.55 -4.95 12.03
C GLY A 134 6.64 -5.61 12.88
N TYR A 135 6.71 -6.94 12.96
CA TYR A 135 7.77 -7.65 13.69
C TYR A 135 8.97 -7.95 12.79
N VAL A 136 10.15 -7.45 13.18
CA VAL A 136 11.42 -7.71 12.48
C VAL A 136 11.73 -9.20 12.38
N GLY A 137 11.35 -9.97 13.40
CA GLY A 137 11.51 -11.43 13.43
C GLY A 137 10.81 -12.14 12.27
N TRP A 138 9.71 -11.58 11.76
CA TRP A 138 8.83 -12.19 10.76
C TRP A 138 9.09 -11.72 9.32
N ILE A 139 10.08 -10.85 9.11
CA ILE A 139 10.52 -10.44 7.76
C ILE A 139 10.96 -11.67 6.96
N GLY A 140 10.47 -11.77 5.72
CA GLY A 140 10.71 -12.91 4.83
C GLY A 140 9.80 -14.11 5.07
N GLY A 141 8.67 -13.91 5.76
CA GLY A 141 7.70 -14.96 6.03
C GLY A 141 6.29 -14.45 6.31
N ASN A 142 5.44 -15.35 6.80
CA ASN A 142 4.04 -15.06 7.16
C ASN A 142 3.85 -15.39 8.64
N LEU A 143 3.76 -14.38 9.49
CA LEU A 143 3.59 -14.55 10.95
C LEU A 143 4.69 -15.42 11.60
N GLY A 144 5.91 -15.33 11.09
CA GLY A 144 7.05 -16.11 11.60
C GLY A 144 7.17 -17.53 11.04
N ILE A 145 6.29 -17.94 10.13
CA ILE A 145 6.48 -19.14 9.32
C ILE A 145 7.60 -18.84 8.31
N THR A 146 8.67 -19.64 8.32
CA THR A 146 9.83 -19.50 7.43
C THR A 146 10.01 -20.65 6.44
N ASP A 147 9.11 -21.64 6.49
CA ASP A 147 9.09 -22.78 5.55
C ASP A 147 8.75 -22.27 4.13
N PRO A 148 9.67 -22.36 3.16
CA PRO A 148 9.47 -21.82 1.81
C PRO A 148 8.25 -22.40 1.08
N THR A 149 7.81 -23.60 1.46
CA THR A 149 6.63 -24.25 0.86
C THR A 149 5.31 -23.67 1.37
N LYS A 150 5.35 -22.90 2.47
CA LYS A 150 4.19 -22.35 3.17
C LYS A 150 4.17 -20.82 3.17
N THR A 151 5.34 -20.19 3.15
CA THR A 151 5.47 -18.73 3.06
C THR A 151 4.80 -18.21 1.80
N HIS A 152 4.10 -17.08 1.91
CA HIS A 152 3.45 -16.39 0.79
C HIS A 152 2.38 -17.18 0.02
N GLN A 153 1.99 -18.37 0.49
CA GLN A 153 0.95 -19.18 -0.18
C GLN A 153 -0.46 -18.89 0.34
N VAL A 154 -0.57 -18.28 1.52
CA VAL A 154 -1.84 -18.01 2.18
C VAL A 154 -2.42 -16.70 1.67
N GLU A 155 -3.73 -16.72 1.41
CA GLU A 155 -4.50 -15.52 1.12
C GLU A 155 -5.72 -15.46 2.03
N SER A 156 -5.86 -14.33 2.73
CA SER A 156 -6.97 -14.10 3.64
C SER A 156 -8.28 -14.04 2.87
N ARG A 157 -9.35 -14.51 3.52
CA ARG A 157 -10.71 -14.51 2.94
C ARG A 157 -11.16 -13.10 2.54
N ILE A 158 -10.86 -12.10 3.36
CA ILE A 158 -11.18 -10.70 3.06
C ILE A 158 -10.52 -10.23 1.76
N THR A 159 -9.26 -10.60 1.51
CA THR A 159 -8.54 -10.27 0.27
C THR A 159 -9.26 -10.85 -0.94
N LYS A 160 -9.69 -12.13 -0.86
CA LYS A 160 -10.43 -12.80 -1.93
C LYS A 160 -11.79 -12.16 -2.20
N GLU A 161 -12.52 -11.81 -1.14
CA GLU A 161 -13.84 -11.19 -1.26
C GLU A 161 -13.76 -9.79 -1.87
N LEU A 162 -12.77 -8.98 -1.47
CA LEU A 162 -12.54 -7.66 -2.08
C LEU A 162 -12.21 -7.77 -3.58
N LEU A 163 -11.30 -8.67 -3.95
CA LEU A 163 -10.96 -8.93 -5.36
C LEU A 163 -12.18 -9.42 -6.17
N ALA A 164 -13.00 -10.29 -5.59
CA ALA A 164 -14.24 -10.78 -6.21
C ALA A 164 -15.28 -9.66 -6.39
N CYS A 165 -15.28 -8.66 -5.51
CA CYS A 165 -16.10 -7.46 -5.65
C CYS A 165 -15.55 -6.45 -6.68
N GLY A 166 -14.38 -6.70 -7.26
CA GLY A 166 -13.78 -5.87 -8.30
C GLY A 166 -12.74 -4.87 -7.82
N ALA A 167 -12.29 -4.96 -6.56
CA ALA A 167 -11.13 -4.22 -6.11
C ALA A 167 -9.83 -4.66 -6.82
#